data_AF-A0A947R9P5-F1
#
_entry.id   AF-A0A947R9P5-F1
#
_cell.length_a   1.000
_cell.length_b   1.000
_cell.length_c   1.000
_cell.angle_alpha   90.00
_cell.angle_beta   90.00
_cell.angle_gamma   90.00
#
_symmetry.space_group_name_H-M   'P 1'
#
loop_
_entity.id
_entity.type
_entity.pdbx_description
1 polymer ?
#
loop_
_entity_poly.entity_id
_entity_poly.type
_entity_poly.pdbx_seq_one_letter_code
_entity_poly.pdbx_strand_id
1 'polypeptide(L)'
;MANKKPFIFSQIETYRKQLEIKHLQTNNRFVVGIVLFMMISYLVYMLVSGYAFIETIPLMVGFLVVLILNIANRAYGKEHNEFYQLNQYITTVGLFSLSIAIIFLFQSPAMVIGLFLAYTVSAFYQDLKVLLLSNIILLFTVIMIIVHYPQFLGLESAALDSRIGISFFFVAFMIILSLSSYLIIKQKSFFFNQISSSKESEFRNLDLIIDLKERIGETKESDDLYFESLSNFLAAFCKKIKSENIFEEKVEILKLLNKDISFEEILTKYPEYTAEDLSRMEDLLISKHHKLRKAAMKISYMKGLVVEKREIFSETQFKSFNHQSDSMEIKIIAFVLFYTALKKGFALLPGLDEKSIFEALNDSDFYYYMDPRIVKIYHDNSEVFDAIVKDAFKKKVKK
;
A
#
# COMPACT_ATOMS: atom_id res chain seq x y z
N MET A 1 -21.40 -8.20 -18.04
CA MET A 1 -20.43 -7.21 -17.53
C MET A 1 -19.11 -7.93 -17.29
N ALA A 2 -18.15 -7.78 -18.19
CA ALA A 2 -16.83 -8.38 -18.03
C ALA A 2 -16.09 -7.70 -16.87
N ASN A 3 -15.52 -8.48 -15.97
CA ASN A 3 -14.66 -7.99 -14.88
C ASN A 3 -13.50 -7.21 -15.49
N LYS A 4 -13.58 -5.87 -15.47
CA LYS A 4 -12.44 -5.02 -15.78
C LYS A 4 -11.33 -5.36 -14.78
N LYS A 5 -10.18 -5.85 -15.27
CA LYS A 5 -9.00 -6.01 -14.42
C LYS A 5 -8.65 -4.62 -13.88
N PRO A 6 -8.63 -4.41 -12.54
CA PRO A 6 -8.53 -3.07 -11.95
C PRO A 6 -7.14 -2.42 -12.13
N PHE A 7 -6.14 -3.16 -12.61
CA PHE A 7 -4.79 -2.68 -12.86
C PHE A 7 -4.19 -3.34 -14.09
N ILE A 8 -3.40 -2.59 -14.88
CA ILE A 8 -2.65 -3.08 -16.04
C ILE A 8 -1.62 -4.16 -15.62
N PHE A 9 -1.09 -4.07 -14.39
CA PHE A 9 -0.10 -5.00 -13.85
C PHE A 9 -0.55 -5.57 -12.50
N SER A 10 -0.52 -6.90 -12.36
CA SER A 10 -0.88 -7.59 -11.12
C SER A 10 0.11 -7.33 -9.96
N GLN A 11 1.33 -6.90 -10.29
CA GLN A 11 2.37 -6.53 -9.34
C GLN A 11 1.98 -5.29 -8.52
N ILE A 12 1.22 -4.36 -9.10
CA ILE A 12 0.73 -3.15 -8.41
C ILE A 12 -0.15 -3.54 -7.22
N GLU A 13 -1.03 -4.52 -7.40
CA GLU A 13 -1.89 -5.02 -6.32
C GLU A 13 -1.07 -5.68 -5.21
N THR A 14 -0.03 -6.43 -5.59
CA THR A 14 0.89 -7.06 -4.63
C THR A 14 1.64 -6.01 -3.80
N TYR A 15 2.17 -4.97 -4.44
CA TYR A 15 2.83 -3.86 -3.73
C TYR A 15 1.87 -3.09 -2.85
N ARG A 16 0.64 -2.86 -3.31
CA ARG A 16 -0.40 -2.22 -2.49
C ARG A 16 -0.70 -3.03 -1.24
N LYS A 17 -0.90 -4.34 -1.38
CA LYS A 17 -1.15 -5.27 -0.27
C LYS A 17 0.01 -5.27 0.73
N GLN A 18 1.26 -5.23 0.26
CA GLN A 18 2.44 -5.12 1.12
C GLN A 18 2.46 -3.81 1.92
N LEU A 19 2.13 -2.67 1.29
CA LEU A 19 2.04 -1.38 1.97
C LEU A 19 0.94 -1.36 3.02
N GLU A 20 -0.23 -1.93 2.69
CA GLU A 20 -1.36 -2.08 3.62
C GLU A 20 -0.96 -2.92 4.85
N ILE A 21 -0.31 -4.07 4.65
CA ILE A 21 0.15 -4.94 5.75
C ILE A 21 1.18 -4.21 6.62
N LYS A 22 2.15 -3.52 6.03
CA LYS A 22 3.18 -2.78 6.77
C LYS A 22 2.58 -1.65 7.60
N HIS A 23 1.59 -0.96 7.06
CA HIS A 23 0.83 0.06 7.79
C HIS A 23 0.06 -0.56 8.98
N LEU A 24 -0.64 -1.68 8.76
CA LEU A 24 -1.35 -2.39 9.83
C LEU A 24 -0.43 -2.87 10.95
N GLN A 25 0.76 -3.37 10.62
CA GLN A 25 1.76 -3.78 11.61
C GLN A 25 2.20 -2.62 12.51
N THR A 26 2.31 -1.41 11.94
CA THR A 26 2.70 -0.21 12.66
C THR A 26 1.56 0.26 13.55
N ASN A 27 0.34 0.36 13.01
CA ASN A 27 -0.83 0.81 13.76
C ASN A 27 -1.18 -0.17 14.90
N ASN A 28 -1.07 -1.47 14.68
CA ASN A 28 -1.31 -2.47 15.74
C ASN A 28 -0.43 -2.25 16.98
N ARG A 29 0.84 -1.85 16.81
CA ARG A 29 1.72 -1.54 17.95
C ARG A 29 1.21 -0.35 18.74
N PHE A 30 0.76 0.68 18.02
CA PHE A 30 0.22 1.89 18.61
C PHE A 30 -1.11 1.63 19.33
N VAL A 31 -2.00 0.85 18.71
CA VAL A 31 -3.29 0.45 19.29
C VAL A 31 -3.09 -0.33 20.59
N VAL A 32 -2.16 -1.29 20.65
CA VAL A 32 -1.85 -2.01 21.91
C VAL A 32 -1.45 -1.03 23.02
N GLY A 33 -0.63 -0.02 22.70
CA GLY A 33 -0.27 1.04 23.64
C GLY A 33 -1.47 1.83 24.16
N ILE A 34 -2.40 2.20 23.27
CA ILE A 34 -3.63 2.90 23.67
C ILE A 34 -4.53 2.01 24.53
N VAL A 35 -4.72 0.74 24.16
CA VAL A 35 -5.57 -0.18 24.95
C VAL A 35 -4.99 -0.40 26.35
N LEU A 36 -3.67 -0.53 26.47
CA LEU A 36 -2.99 -0.59 27.76
C LEU A 36 -3.21 0.69 28.58
N PHE A 37 -3.08 1.85 27.94
CA PHE A 37 -3.34 3.14 28.59
C PHE A 37 -4.79 3.27 29.06
N MET A 38 -5.77 2.84 28.25
CA MET A 38 -7.18 2.79 28.64
C MET A 38 -7.39 1.89 29.85
N MET A 39 -6.83 0.68 29.85
CA MET A 39 -6.90 -0.26 30.97
C MET A 39 -6.38 0.36 32.27
N ILE A 40 -5.20 1.00 32.23
CA ILE A 40 -4.61 1.67 33.40
C ILE A 40 -5.48 2.85 33.85
N SER A 41 -5.99 3.64 32.91
CA SER A 41 -6.84 4.79 33.21
C SER A 41 -8.13 4.39 33.91
N TYR A 42 -8.80 3.33 33.43
CA TYR A 42 -10.00 2.80 34.08
C TYR A 42 -9.70 2.18 35.45
N LEU A 43 -8.56 1.51 35.62
CA LEU A 43 -8.14 0.97 36.91
C LEU A 43 -7.90 2.10 37.92
N VAL A 44 -7.20 3.17 37.53
CA VAL A 44 -6.98 4.33 38.39
C VAL A 44 -8.32 4.98 38.77
N TYR A 45 -9.22 5.15 37.79
CA TYR A 45 -10.56 5.68 38.06
C TYR A 45 -11.34 4.84 39.07
N MET A 46 -11.30 3.50 38.92
CA MET A 46 -11.94 2.56 39.84
C MET A 46 -11.41 2.68 41.27
N LEU A 47 -10.08 2.73 41.42
CA LEU A 47 -9.43 2.86 42.72
C LEU A 47 -9.76 4.20 43.40
N VAL A 48 -9.72 5.31 42.66
CA VAL A 48 -10.02 6.64 43.20
C VAL A 48 -11.49 6.78 43.58
N SER A 49 -12.38 6.16 42.81
CA SER A 49 -13.83 6.23 43.05
C SER A 49 -14.33 5.23 44.10
N GLY A 50 -13.45 4.38 44.64
CA GLY A 50 -13.77 3.47 45.76
C GLY A 50 -14.65 2.28 45.39
N TYR A 51 -14.65 1.84 44.12
CA TYR A 51 -15.43 0.68 43.70
C TYR A 51 -14.93 -0.63 44.30
N ALA A 52 -15.83 -1.60 44.45
CA ALA A 52 -15.49 -2.91 44.97
C ALA A 52 -14.52 -3.65 44.03
N PHE A 53 -13.55 -4.34 44.62
CA PHE A 53 -12.54 -5.08 43.85
C PHE A 53 -13.17 -6.17 42.95
N ILE A 54 -14.29 -6.75 43.40
CA ILE A 54 -15.08 -7.76 42.67
C ILE A 54 -15.61 -7.22 41.33
N GLU A 55 -15.97 -5.94 41.25
CA GLU A 55 -16.48 -5.32 40.01
C GLU A 55 -15.32 -4.91 39.08
N THR A 56 -14.14 -4.67 39.63
CA THR A 56 -12.94 -4.27 38.88
C THR A 56 -12.29 -5.46 38.16
N ILE A 57 -12.31 -6.65 38.76
CA ILE A 57 -11.64 -7.85 38.23
C ILE A 57 -12.18 -8.25 36.84
N PRO A 58 -13.50 -8.39 36.59
CA PRO A 58 -14.02 -8.78 35.27
C PRO A 58 -13.62 -7.79 34.17
N LEU A 59 -13.59 -6.50 34.48
CA LEU A 59 -13.23 -5.45 33.54
C LEU A 59 -11.75 -5.54 33.14
N MET A 60 -10.89 -5.76 34.14
CA MET A 60 -9.45 -5.97 33.94
C MET A 60 -9.16 -7.24 33.13
N VAL A 61 -9.85 -8.33 33.45
CA VAL A 61 -9.76 -9.58 32.67
C VAL A 61 -10.19 -9.32 31.22
N GLY A 62 -11.26 -8.56 31.01
CA GLY A 62 -11.74 -8.19 29.68
C GLY A 62 -10.70 -7.42 28.86
N PHE A 63 -10.08 -6.38 29.42
CA PHE A 63 -8.98 -5.66 28.76
C PHE A 63 -7.78 -6.56 28.49
N LEU A 64 -7.43 -7.43 29.43
CA LEU A 64 -6.31 -8.35 29.32
C LEU A 64 -6.55 -9.40 28.21
N VAL A 65 -7.78 -9.91 28.07
CA VAL A 65 -8.17 -10.78 26.96
C VAL A 65 -8.01 -10.07 25.61
N VAL A 66 -8.47 -8.82 25.48
CA VAL A 66 -8.30 -8.04 24.25
C VAL A 66 -6.82 -7.83 23.93
N LEU A 67 -5.99 -7.53 24.94
CA LEU A 67 -4.54 -7.38 24.75
C LEU A 67 -3.85 -8.69 24.33
N ILE A 68 -4.16 -9.81 24.99
CA ILE A 68 -3.60 -11.12 24.64
C ILE A 68 -3.97 -11.50 23.22
N LEU A 69 -5.25 -11.36 22.84
CA LEU A 69 -5.70 -11.64 21.48
C LEU A 69 -5.00 -10.76 20.45
N ASN A 70 -4.76 -9.48 20.78
CA ASN A 70 -4.05 -8.58 19.89
C ASN A 70 -2.58 -8.98 19.69
N ILE A 71 -1.89 -9.33 20.78
CA ILE A 71 -0.50 -9.80 20.75
C ILE A 71 -0.40 -11.14 19.99
N ALA A 72 -1.32 -12.08 20.25
CA ALA A 72 -1.37 -13.37 19.58
C ALA A 72 -1.58 -13.21 18.07
N ASN A 73 -2.62 -12.48 17.65
CA ASN A 73 -2.89 -12.25 16.22
C ASN A 73 -1.74 -11.52 15.52
N ARG A 74 -1.02 -10.65 16.23
CA ARG A 74 0.19 -10.02 15.69
C ARG A 74 1.35 -11.01 15.52
N ALA A 75 1.52 -11.96 16.44
CA ALA A 75 2.53 -13.00 16.34
C ALA A 75 2.25 -13.91 15.13
N TYR A 76 1.03 -14.44 15.03
CA TYR A 76 0.59 -15.27 13.90
C TYR A 76 0.54 -14.51 12.57
N GLY A 77 0.28 -13.20 12.63
CA GLY A 77 0.29 -12.32 11.46
C GLY A 77 1.62 -12.32 10.69
N LYS A 78 2.74 -12.63 11.33
CA LYS A 78 4.05 -12.73 10.65
C LYS A 78 4.09 -13.84 9.60
N GLU A 79 3.36 -14.94 9.83
CA GLU A 79 3.29 -16.08 8.93
C GLU A 79 2.09 -15.97 8.00
N HIS A 80 0.94 -15.53 8.54
CA HIS A 80 -0.32 -15.47 7.82
C HIS A 80 -0.92 -14.06 7.89
N ASN A 81 -0.82 -13.32 6.79
CA ASN A 81 -1.24 -11.91 6.74
C ASN A 81 -2.71 -11.65 7.09
N GLU A 82 -3.57 -12.66 6.96
CA GLU A 82 -5.00 -12.57 7.28
C GLU A 82 -5.26 -12.30 8.78
N PHE A 83 -4.37 -12.76 9.66
CA PHE A 83 -4.48 -12.48 11.09
C PHE A 83 -4.31 -10.99 11.43
N TYR A 84 -3.55 -10.23 10.62
CA TYR A 84 -3.51 -8.77 10.77
C TYR A 84 -4.83 -8.10 10.43
N GLN A 85 -5.61 -8.67 9.51
CA GLN A 85 -6.94 -8.17 9.18
C GLN A 85 -7.94 -8.53 10.27
N LEU A 86 -7.94 -9.80 10.70
CA LEU A 86 -8.79 -10.29 11.79
C LEU A 86 -8.59 -9.51 13.09
N ASN A 87 -7.34 -9.15 13.41
CA ASN A 87 -7.01 -8.42 14.63
C ASN A 87 -7.77 -7.10 14.80
N GLN A 88 -8.02 -6.40 13.69
CA GLN A 88 -8.69 -5.10 13.68
C GLN A 88 -10.14 -5.23 14.13
N TYR A 89 -10.82 -6.28 13.66
CA TYR A 89 -12.20 -6.58 14.01
C TYR A 89 -12.31 -7.03 15.46
N ILE A 90 -11.46 -7.96 15.89
CA ILE A 90 -11.47 -8.47 17.28
C ILE A 90 -11.22 -7.32 18.25
N THR A 91 -10.24 -6.47 17.97
CA THR A 91 -9.91 -5.34 18.85
C THR A 91 -11.05 -4.31 18.89
N THR A 92 -11.64 -3.99 17.73
CA THR A 92 -12.78 -3.07 17.64
C THR A 92 -13.97 -3.59 18.43
N VAL A 93 -14.42 -4.82 18.15
CA VAL A 93 -15.56 -5.42 18.83
C VAL A 93 -15.29 -5.57 20.32
N GLY A 94 -14.08 -5.99 20.70
CA GLY A 94 -13.67 -6.11 22.09
C GLY A 94 -13.74 -4.79 22.85
N LEU A 95 -13.21 -3.70 22.28
CA LEU A 95 -13.23 -2.37 22.91
C LEU A 95 -14.63 -1.79 23.00
N PHE A 96 -15.47 -1.97 21.98
CA PHE A 96 -16.87 -1.56 22.07
C PHE A 96 -17.62 -2.36 23.14
N SER A 97 -17.41 -3.68 23.21
CA SER A 97 -18.02 -4.54 24.23
C SER A 97 -17.63 -4.11 25.65
N LEU A 98 -16.34 -3.81 25.86
CA LEU A 98 -15.85 -3.29 27.14
C LEU A 98 -16.44 -1.93 27.46
N SER A 99 -16.49 -1.02 26.48
CA SER A 99 -17.05 0.33 26.68
C SER A 99 -18.53 0.29 27.04
N ILE A 100 -19.30 -0.62 26.41
CA ILE A 100 -20.69 -0.87 26.76
C ILE A 100 -20.79 -1.41 28.19
N ALA A 101 -20.00 -2.43 28.54
CA ALA A 101 -19.99 -3.01 29.88
C ALA A 101 -19.66 -1.96 30.96
N ILE A 102 -18.68 -1.09 30.71
CA ILE A 102 -18.32 0.04 31.55
C ILE A 102 -19.54 0.96 31.75
N ILE A 103 -20.22 1.37 30.68
CA ILE A 103 -21.41 2.24 30.80
C ILE A 103 -22.47 1.63 31.70
N PHE A 104 -22.76 0.34 31.57
CA PHE A 104 -23.77 -0.33 32.38
C PHE A 104 -23.35 -0.54 33.84
N LEU A 105 -22.06 -0.73 34.10
CA LEU A 105 -21.52 -0.94 35.45
C LEU A 105 -21.47 0.38 36.24
N PHE A 106 -21.02 1.45 35.62
CA PHE A 106 -20.84 2.74 36.27
C PHE A 106 -22.05 3.67 36.20
N GLN A 107 -22.92 3.49 35.21
CA GLN A 107 -24.17 4.25 35.01
C GLN A 107 -23.96 5.77 35.01
N SER A 108 -22.81 6.23 34.51
CA SER A 108 -22.40 7.64 34.54
C SER A 108 -22.25 8.22 33.13
N PRO A 109 -22.66 9.49 32.90
CA PRO A 109 -22.50 10.15 31.61
C PRO A 109 -21.05 10.18 31.11
N ALA A 110 -20.08 10.29 32.03
CA ALA A 110 -18.67 10.32 31.69
C ALA A 110 -18.20 9.03 30.98
N MET A 111 -18.84 7.89 31.26
CA MET A 111 -18.45 6.60 30.67
C MET A 111 -18.88 6.44 29.21
N VAL A 112 -19.81 7.29 28.74
CA VAL A 112 -20.18 7.34 27.32
C VAL A 112 -19.00 7.78 26.44
N ILE A 113 -18.05 8.54 27.00
CA ILE A 113 -16.78 8.88 26.33
C ILE A 113 -16.01 7.62 25.93
N GLY A 114 -16.15 6.51 26.65
CA GLY A 114 -15.54 5.23 26.33
C GLY A 114 -15.90 4.73 24.92
N LEU A 115 -17.13 4.94 24.46
CA LEU A 115 -17.56 4.56 23.10
C LEU A 115 -16.85 5.37 22.02
N PHE A 116 -16.60 6.66 22.27
CA PHE A 116 -15.85 7.51 21.35
C PHE A 116 -14.35 7.20 21.36
N LEU A 117 -13.80 6.78 22.51
CA LEU A 117 -12.43 6.27 22.59
C LEU A 117 -12.29 4.95 21.80
N ALA A 118 -13.23 4.01 21.96
CA ALA A 118 -13.27 2.79 21.15
C ALA A 118 -13.36 3.11 19.65
N TYR A 119 -14.23 4.04 19.27
CA TYR A 119 -14.33 4.52 17.90
C TYR A 119 -13.02 5.11 17.38
N THR A 120 -12.34 5.94 18.18
CA THR A 120 -11.07 6.57 17.81
C THR A 120 -9.98 5.52 17.60
N VAL A 121 -9.92 4.50 18.46
CA VAL A 121 -9.01 3.36 18.29
C VAL A 121 -9.28 2.62 16.97
N SER A 122 -10.54 2.36 16.66
CA SER A 122 -10.92 1.72 15.40
C SER A 122 -10.61 2.58 14.17
N ALA A 123 -10.71 3.90 14.28
CA ALA A 123 -10.37 4.84 13.22
C ALA A 123 -8.88 4.81 12.84
N PHE A 124 -7.97 4.47 13.78
CA PHE A 124 -6.55 4.29 13.47
C PHE A 124 -6.27 3.15 12.48
N TYR A 125 -7.16 2.16 12.35
CA TYR A 125 -6.98 1.12 11.34
C TYR A 125 -7.18 1.65 9.92
N GLN A 126 -7.95 2.74 9.76
CA GLN A 126 -8.26 3.35 8.46
C GLN A 126 -8.69 2.30 7.43
N ASP A 127 -9.55 1.37 7.86
CA ASP A 127 -10.19 0.33 7.05
C ASP A 127 -11.70 0.61 6.97
N LEU A 128 -12.25 0.53 5.75
CA LEU A 128 -13.64 0.90 5.50
C LEU A 128 -14.62 -0.01 6.22
N LYS A 129 -14.36 -1.32 6.26
CA LYS A 129 -15.27 -2.30 6.86
C LYS A 129 -15.26 -2.17 8.38
N VAL A 130 -14.07 -2.02 8.97
CA VAL A 130 -13.91 -1.83 10.42
C VAL A 130 -14.57 -0.53 10.88
N LEU A 131 -14.42 0.55 10.11
CA LEU A 131 -14.98 1.83 10.46
C LEU A 131 -16.50 1.88 10.26
N LEU A 132 -17.03 1.25 9.20
CA LEU A 132 -18.46 1.08 9.02
C LEU A 132 -19.06 0.25 10.16
N LEU A 133 -18.40 -0.84 10.55
CA LEU A 133 -18.79 -1.63 11.72
C LEU A 133 -18.81 -0.78 12.99
N SER A 134 -17.77 0.01 13.22
CA SER A 134 -17.66 0.91 14.38
C SER A 134 -18.76 1.97 14.39
N ASN A 135 -19.08 2.55 13.23
CA ASN A 135 -20.17 3.51 13.09
C ASN A 135 -21.52 2.88 13.42
N ILE A 136 -21.78 1.67 12.93
CA ILE A 136 -23.02 0.94 13.21
C ILE A 136 -23.13 0.67 14.72
N ILE A 137 -22.09 0.09 15.33
CA ILE A 137 -22.11 -0.22 16.77
C ILE A 137 -22.32 1.06 17.58
N LEU A 138 -21.56 2.12 17.31
CA LEU A 138 -21.68 3.40 18.01
C LEU A 138 -23.09 3.99 17.89
N LEU A 139 -23.65 4.00 16.67
CA LEU A 139 -24.99 4.52 16.41
C LEU A 139 -26.05 3.75 17.21
N PHE A 140 -26.04 2.42 17.10
CA PHE A 140 -27.01 1.58 17.81
C PHE A 140 -26.89 1.70 19.32
N THR A 141 -25.67 1.67 19.86
CA THR A 141 -25.45 1.77 21.31
C THR A 141 -25.94 3.10 21.86
N VAL A 142 -25.61 4.22 21.21
CA VAL A 142 -26.01 5.54 21.73
C VAL A 142 -27.51 5.77 21.63
N ILE A 143 -28.15 5.38 20.52
CA ILE A 143 -29.62 5.45 20.40
C ILE A 143 -30.28 4.59 21.49
N MET A 144 -29.78 3.38 21.73
CA MET A 144 -30.32 2.51 22.78
C MET A 144 -30.19 3.13 24.17
N ILE A 145 -29.06 3.79 24.48
CA ILE A 145 -28.87 4.49 25.75
C ILE A 145 -29.85 5.67 25.87
N ILE A 146 -30.01 6.50 24.84
CA ILE A 146 -30.92 7.67 24.88
C ILE A 146 -32.38 7.23 25.10
N VAL A 147 -32.81 6.15 24.43
CA VAL A 147 -34.21 5.69 24.47
C VAL A 147 -34.52 4.93 25.75
N HIS A 148 -33.68 3.97 26.14
CA HIS A 148 -33.99 3.03 27.23
C HIS A 148 -33.34 3.40 28.56
N TYR A 149 -32.22 4.14 28.53
CA TYR A 149 -31.45 4.49 29.73
C TYR A 149 -31.11 5.99 29.80
N PRO A 150 -32.11 6.88 29.68
CA PRO A 150 -31.88 8.34 29.67
C PRO A 150 -31.20 8.84 30.95
N GLN A 151 -31.35 8.12 32.06
CA GLN A 151 -30.67 8.37 33.33
C GLN A 151 -29.15 8.37 33.23
N PHE A 152 -28.57 7.52 32.37
CA PHE A 152 -27.12 7.45 32.17
C PHE A 152 -26.56 8.69 31.48
N LEU A 153 -27.42 9.53 30.89
CA LEU A 153 -27.06 10.79 30.26
C LEU A 153 -27.58 12.01 31.03
N GLY A 154 -28.22 11.81 32.20
CA GLY A 154 -28.85 12.88 32.97
C GLY A 154 -30.08 13.49 32.29
N LEU A 155 -30.77 12.74 31.41
CA LEU A 155 -31.91 13.22 30.61
C LEU A 155 -33.29 12.90 31.24
N GLU A 156 -33.34 12.52 32.52
CA GLU A 156 -34.58 12.07 33.19
C GLU A 156 -35.71 13.10 33.13
N SER A 157 -35.39 14.39 33.26
CA SER A 157 -36.34 15.50 33.22
C SER A 157 -36.54 16.11 31.82
N ALA A 158 -35.80 15.64 30.81
CA ALA A 158 -35.93 16.17 29.45
C ALA A 158 -37.25 15.73 28.81
N ALA A 159 -38.01 16.69 28.28
CA ALA A 159 -39.22 16.43 27.50
C ALA A 159 -38.92 15.49 26.31
N LEU A 160 -39.93 14.72 25.90
CA LEU A 160 -39.80 13.73 24.82
C LEU A 160 -39.24 14.35 23.52
N ASP A 161 -39.69 15.57 23.20
CA ASP A 161 -39.23 16.33 22.02
C ASP A 161 -37.72 16.62 22.05
N SER A 162 -37.17 16.91 23.23
CA SER A 162 -35.73 17.12 23.41
C SER A 162 -34.95 15.83 23.20
N ARG A 163 -35.47 14.68 23.63
CA ARG A 163 -34.79 13.37 23.46
C ARG A 163 -34.76 12.93 22.00
N ILE A 164 -35.85 13.19 21.27
CA ILE A 164 -35.93 12.96 19.83
C ILE A 164 -34.96 13.90 19.10
N GLY A 165 -34.89 15.17 19.49
CA GLY A 165 -33.94 16.14 18.94
C GLY A 165 -32.48 15.73 19.13
N ILE A 166 -32.10 15.28 20.32
CA ILE A 166 -30.75 14.77 20.61
C ILE A 166 -30.43 13.53 19.77
N SER A 167 -31.37 12.60 19.65
CA SER A 167 -31.21 11.40 18.82
C SER A 167 -31.00 11.74 17.35
N PHE A 168 -31.80 12.67 16.82
CA PHE A 168 -31.65 13.15 15.44
C PHE A 168 -30.31 13.83 15.21
N PHE A 169 -29.88 14.71 16.12
CA PHE A 169 -28.56 15.34 16.06
C PHE A 169 -27.43 14.29 16.05
N PHE A 170 -27.57 13.24 16.86
CA PHE A 170 -26.58 12.15 16.89
C PHE A 170 -26.51 11.39 15.57
N VAL A 171 -27.65 11.10 14.94
CA VAL A 171 -27.69 10.48 13.60
C VAL A 171 -26.99 11.37 12.58
N ALA A 172 -27.30 12.68 12.57
CA ALA A 172 -26.66 13.63 11.67
C ALA A 172 -25.14 13.70 11.89
N PHE A 173 -24.69 13.72 13.15
CA PHE A 173 -23.28 13.66 13.52
C PHE A 173 -22.60 12.40 12.99
N MET A 174 -23.24 11.22 13.13
CA MET A 174 -22.70 9.96 12.63
C MET A 174 -22.59 9.91 11.10
N ILE A 175 -23.51 10.55 10.37
CA ILE A 175 -23.42 10.68 8.91
C ILE A 175 -22.20 11.50 8.51
N ILE A 176 -21.97 12.64 9.17
CA ILE A 176 -20.80 13.50 8.92
C ILE A 176 -19.51 12.75 9.23
N LEU A 177 -19.47 12.03 10.36
CA LEU A 177 -18.33 11.21 10.77
C LEU A 177 -18.01 10.14 9.72
N SER A 178 -19.04 9.44 9.24
CA SER A 178 -18.92 8.42 8.18
C SER A 178 -18.39 9.01 6.86
N LEU A 179 -18.90 10.17 6.46
CA LEU A 179 -18.45 10.85 5.24
C LEU A 179 -16.98 11.29 5.35
N SER A 180 -16.60 11.86 6.50
CA SER A 180 -15.22 12.26 6.79
C SER A 180 -14.26 11.07 6.70
N SER A 181 -14.61 9.95 7.34
CA SER A 181 -13.79 8.74 7.28
C SER A 181 -13.70 8.15 5.88
N TYR A 182 -14.80 8.18 5.10
CA TYR A 182 -14.79 7.74 3.72
C TYR A 182 -13.80 8.54 2.86
N LEU A 183 -13.76 9.87 3.02
CA LEU A 183 -12.81 10.73 2.32
C LEU A 183 -11.36 10.39 2.68
N ILE A 184 -11.05 10.23 3.97
CA ILE A 184 -9.70 9.88 4.45
C ILE A 184 -9.25 8.53 3.88
N ILE A 185 -10.13 7.52 3.87
CA ILE A 185 -9.82 6.20 3.33
C ILE A 185 -9.59 6.25 1.82
N LYS A 186 -10.40 7.03 1.09
CA LYS A 186 -10.19 7.25 -0.35
C LYS A 186 -8.85 7.91 -0.63
N GLN A 187 -8.47 8.92 0.15
CA GLN A 187 -7.15 9.56 0.04
C GLN A 187 -6.02 8.56 0.31
N LYS A 188 -6.09 7.76 1.39
CA LYS A 188 -5.12 6.70 1.68
C LYS A 188 -4.99 5.70 0.53
N SER A 189 -6.12 5.20 0.01
CA SER A 189 -6.13 4.25 -1.10
C SER A 189 -5.50 4.85 -2.36
N PHE A 190 -5.80 6.12 -2.65
CA PHE A 190 -5.18 6.86 -3.74
C PHE A 190 -3.65 6.94 -3.56
N PHE A 191 -3.16 7.33 -2.38
CA PHE A 191 -1.72 7.37 -2.10
C PHE A 191 -1.05 6.01 -2.24
N PHE A 192 -1.67 4.94 -1.74
CA PHE A 192 -1.11 3.59 -1.84
C PHE A 192 -1.05 3.11 -3.29
N ASN A 193 -2.07 3.39 -4.09
CA ASN A 193 -2.07 3.09 -5.52
C ASN A 193 -0.95 3.87 -6.24
N GLN A 194 -0.76 5.14 -5.89
CA GLN A 194 0.26 6.00 -6.49
C GLN A 194 1.68 5.52 -6.15
N ILE A 195 1.95 5.18 -4.90
CA ILE A 195 3.26 4.62 -4.48
C ILE A 195 3.49 3.27 -5.17
N SER A 196 2.48 2.42 -5.23
CA SER A 196 2.58 1.09 -5.86
C SER A 196 2.85 1.20 -7.37
N SER A 197 2.16 2.12 -8.05
CA SER A 197 2.39 2.42 -9.46
C SER A 197 3.79 3.01 -9.70
N SER A 198 4.24 3.94 -8.84
CA SER A 198 5.59 4.50 -8.92
C SER A 198 6.66 3.43 -8.76
N LYS A 199 6.47 2.50 -7.81
CA LYS A 199 7.40 1.39 -7.57
C LYS A 199 7.45 0.43 -8.76
N GLU A 200 6.30 0.09 -9.35
CA GLU A 200 6.24 -0.74 -10.56
C GLU A 200 6.90 -0.05 -11.76
N SER A 201 6.65 1.26 -11.95
CA SER A 201 7.31 2.05 -12.98
C SER A 201 8.83 2.11 -12.78
N GLU A 202 9.30 2.22 -11.53
CA GLU A 202 10.73 2.18 -11.22
C GLU A 202 11.37 0.86 -11.65
N PHE A 203 10.76 -0.28 -11.27
CA PHE A 203 11.27 -1.59 -11.65
C PHE A 203 11.28 -1.79 -13.17
N ARG A 204 10.22 -1.37 -13.87
CA ARG A 204 10.17 -1.44 -15.33
C ARG A 204 11.19 -0.54 -16.01
N ASN A 205 11.44 0.65 -15.47
CA ASN A 205 12.48 1.53 -16.00
C ASN A 205 13.86 0.90 -15.82
N LEU A 206 14.13 0.24 -14.69
CA LEU A 206 15.37 -0.52 -14.51
C LEU A 206 15.48 -1.68 -15.50
N ASP A 207 14.40 -2.41 -15.75
CA ASP A 207 14.35 -3.47 -16.77
C ASP A 207 14.66 -2.92 -18.17
N LEU A 208 14.01 -1.81 -18.56
CA LEU A 208 14.27 -1.17 -19.84
C LEU A 208 15.71 -0.67 -19.97
N ILE A 209 16.31 -0.14 -18.89
CA ILE A 209 17.71 0.27 -18.89
C ILE A 209 18.64 -0.94 -19.07
N ILE A 210 18.33 -2.06 -18.41
CA ILE A 210 19.07 -3.32 -18.56
C ILE A 210 18.98 -3.79 -20.01
N ASP A 211 17.78 -3.89 -20.57
CA ASP A 211 17.53 -4.32 -21.95
C ASP A 211 18.23 -3.41 -22.98
N LEU A 212 18.22 -2.09 -22.73
CA LEU A 212 18.88 -1.12 -23.59
C LEU A 212 20.40 -1.28 -23.54
N LYS A 213 20.99 -1.46 -22.36
CA LYS A 213 22.43 -1.72 -22.22
C LYS A 213 22.86 -2.99 -22.97
N GLU A 214 22.04 -4.04 -22.88
CA GLU A 214 22.28 -5.29 -23.59
C GLU A 214 22.19 -5.13 -25.11
N ARG A 215 21.25 -4.32 -25.61
CA ARG A 215 21.11 -4.04 -27.05
C ARG A 215 22.17 -3.10 -27.61
N ILE A 216 22.64 -2.14 -26.82
CA ILE A 216 23.65 -1.15 -27.23
C ILE A 216 25.07 -1.74 -27.18
N GLY A 217 25.24 -2.91 -26.56
CA GLY A 217 26.54 -3.56 -26.43
C GLY A 217 27.45 -2.92 -25.39
N GLU A 218 26.93 -2.01 -24.56
CA GLU A 218 27.62 -1.51 -23.37
C GLU A 218 27.66 -2.64 -22.33
N THR A 219 28.72 -3.44 -22.41
CA THR A 219 29.12 -4.48 -21.47
C THR A 219 27.99 -5.43 -21.08
N LYS A 220 27.96 -6.61 -21.72
CA LYS A 220 27.71 -7.82 -20.92
C LYS A 220 28.74 -7.73 -19.78
N GLU A 221 28.28 -7.47 -18.56
CA GLU A 221 29.13 -7.61 -17.39
C GLU A 221 29.78 -9.00 -17.52
N SER A 222 31.11 -9.07 -17.52
CA SER A 222 31.78 -10.35 -17.68
C SER A 222 31.45 -11.16 -16.43
N ASP A 223 30.59 -12.17 -16.60
CA ASP A 223 30.19 -13.07 -15.52
C ASP A 223 31.43 -13.66 -14.83
N ASP A 224 32.47 -13.96 -15.60
CA ASP A 224 33.76 -14.46 -15.10
C ASP A 224 34.44 -13.44 -14.16
N LEU A 225 34.55 -12.17 -14.56
CA LEU A 225 35.12 -11.11 -13.72
C LEU A 225 34.29 -10.85 -12.46
N TYR A 226 32.96 -10.97 -12.55
CA TYR A 226 32.08 -10.83 -11.40
C TYR A 226 32.33 -11.92 -10.37
N PHE A 227 32.31 -13.20 -10.80
CA PHE A 227 32.51 -14.31 -9.87
C PHE A 227 33.94 -14.37 -9.34
N GLU A 228 34.94 -13.95 -10.11
CA GLU A 228 36.32 -13.80 -9.63
C GLU A 228 36.40 -12.73 -8.53
N SER A 229 35.80 -11.57 -8.76
CA SER A 229 35.73 -10.49 -7.77
C SER A 229 34.99 -10.91 -6.50
N LEU A 230 33.89 -11.66 -6.64
CA LEU A 230 33.12 -12.20 -5.52
C LEU A 230 33.94 -13.20 -4.71
N SER A 231 34.64 -14.12 -5.37
CA SER A 231 35.51 -15.10 -4.72
C SER A 231 36.64 -14.41 -3.93
N ASN A 232 37.32 -13.44 -4.56
CA ASN A 232 38.39 -12.67 -3.94
C ASN A 232 37.89 -11.90 -2.69
N PHE A 233 36.70 -11.30 -2.78
CA PHE A 233 36.07 -10.62 -1.66
C PHE A 233 35.75 -11.57 -0.49
N LEU A 234 35.13 -12.72 -0.78
CA LEU A 234 34.75 -13.70 0.24
C LEU A 234 35.98 -14.34 0.90
N ALA A 235 37.02 -14.65 0.12
CA ALA A 235 38.29 -15.13 0.65
C ALA A 235 38.95 -14.11 1.58
N ALA A 236 38.98 -12.83 1.19
CA ALA A 236 39.50 -11.75 2.04
C ALA A 236 38.66 -11.57 3.32
N PHE A 237 37.34 -11.71 3.24
CA PHE A 237 36.42 -11.66 4.37
C PHE A 237 36.66 -12.81 5.35
N CYS A 238 36.73 -14.06 4.87
CA CYS A 238 37.04 -15.24 5.68
C CYS A 238 38.42 -15.14 6.34
N LYS A 239 39.43 -14.67 5.60
CA LYS A 239 40.77 -14.42 6.14
C LYS A 239 40.75 -13.40 7.27
N LYS A 240 39.92 -12.36 7.17
CA LYS A 240 39.79 -11.33 8.21
C LYS A 240 39.06 -11.84 9.45
N ILE A 241 38.11 -12.76 9.28
CA ILE A 241 37.35 -13.40 10.36
C ILE A 241 38.07 -14.63 10.94
N LYS A 242 39.18 -15.06 10.30
CA LYS A 242 39.93 -16.29 10.64
C LYS A 242 39.05 -17.55 10.59
N SER A 243 38.19 -17.63 9.58
CA SER A 243 37.35 -18.78 9.30
C SER A 243 37.77 -19.42 7.98
N GLU A 244 37.52 -20.72 7.83
CA GLU A 244 37.68 -21.42 6.55
C GLU A 244 36.72 -20.85 5.49
N ASN A 245 37.09 -20.96 4.21
CA ASN A 245 36.31 -20.38 3.12
C ASN A 245 35.11 -21.27 2.74
N ILE A 246 34.09 -21.27 3.60
CA ILE A 246 32.84 -22.05 3.40
C ILE A 246 32.05 -21.53 2.16
N PHE A 247 32.39 -20.36 1.63
CA PHE A 247 31.66 -19.76 0.51
C PHE A 247 32.19 -20.15 -0.87
N GLU A 248 33.36 -20.80 -0.96
CA GLU A 248 33.98 -21.17 -2.24
C GLU A 248 33.10 -22.12 -3.04
N GLU A 249 32.60 -23.16 -2.39
CA GLU A 249 31.66 -24.13 -2.95
C GLU A 249 30.36 -23.46 -3.44
N LYS A 250 29.84 -22.50 -2.67
CA LYS A 250 28.62 -21.75 -3.04
C LYS A 250 28.84 -20.87 -4.27
N VAL A 251 30.03 -20.29 -4.42
CA VAL A 251 30.40 -19.52 -5.62
C VAL A 251 30.52 -20.43 -6.84
N GLU A 252 31.05 -21.65 -6.68
CA GLU A 252 31.05 -22.64 -7.77
C GLU A 252 29.65 -23.05 -8.19
N ILE A 253 28.76 -23.33 -7.23
CA ILE A 253 27.35 -23.65 -7.51
C ILE A 253 26.68 -22.49 -8.26
N LEU A 254 26.90 -21.24 -7.85
CA LEU A 254 26.38 -20.06 -8.56
C LEU A 254 26.93 -19.95 -9.99
N LYS A 255 28.21 -20.27 -10.23
CA LYS A 255 28.77 -20.32 -11.60
C LYS A 255 28.11 -21.40 -12.45
N LEU A 256 27.81 -22.56 -11.88
CA LEU A 256 27.13 -23.66 -12.58
C LEU A 256 25.68 -23.30 -12.91
N LEU A 257 24.97 -22.69 -11.95
CA LEU A 257 23.60 -22.19 -12.15
C LEU A 257 23.54 -21.08 -13.21
N ASN A 258 24.55 -20.20 -13.28
CA ASN A 258 24.65 -19.16 -14.30
C ASN A 258 24.86 -19.73 -15.73
N LYS A 259 25.36 -20.96 -15.85
CA LYS A 259 25.58 -21.67 -17.12
C LYS A 259 24.40 -22.54 -17.55
N ASP A 260 23.24 -22.39 -16.91
CA ASP A 260 22.02 -23.16 -17.18
C ASP A 260 22.15 -24.69 -16.99
N ILE A 261 23.03 -25.12 -16.09
CA ILE A 261 23.14 -26.54 -15.71
C ILE A 261 21.91 -26.94 -14.87
N SER A 262 21.37 -28.13 -15.13
CA SER A 262 20.15 -28.62 -14.46
C SER A 262 20.35 -28.82 -12.96
N PHE A 263 19.29 -28.62 -12.17
CA PHE A 263 19.36 -28.81 -10.71
C PHE A 263 19.75 -30.25 -10.36
N GLU A 264 19.28 -31.24 -11.13
CA GLU A 264 19.59 -32.66 -10.93
C GLU A 264 21.09 -32.95 -11.08
N GLU A 265 21.75 -32.35 -12.06
CA GLU A 265 23.19 -32.49 -12.27
C GLU A 265 24.00 -31.82 -11.15
N ILE A 266 23.54 -30.67 -10.64
CA ILE A 266 24.20 -29.96 -9.55
C ILE A 266 24.04 -30.72 -8.22
N LEU A 267 22.85 -31.26 -7.94
CA LEU A 267 22.57 -32.06 -6.74
C LEU A 267 23.33 -33.39 -6.75
N THR A 268 23.60 -33.95 -7.93
CA THR A 268 24.45 -35.15 -8.06
C THR A 268 25.91 -34.86 -7.69
N LYS A 269 26.41 -33.65 -8.01
CA LYS A 269 27.78 -33.22 -7.69
C LYS A 269 27.91 -32.68 -6.26
N TYR A 270 26.85 -32.10 -5.71
CA TYR A 270 26.80 -31.49 -4.38
C TYR A 270 25.57 -32.00 -3.59
N PRO A 271 25.63 -33.24 -3.05
CA PRO A 271 24.49 -33.90 -2.43
C PRO A 271 24.08 -33.29 -1.08
N GLU A 272 24.91 -32.44 -0.49
CA GLU A 272 24.61 -31.74 0.77
C GLU A 272 23.60 -30.59 0.61
N TYR A 273 23.32 -30.18 -0.63
CA TYR A 273 22.40 -29.09 -0.92
C TYR A 273 21.01 -29.63 -1.27
N THR A 274 19.96 -28.87 -0.93
CA THR A 274 18.59 -29.20 -1.32
C THR A 274 18.14 -28.42 -2.56
N ALA A 275 17.07 -28.88 -3.21
CA ALA A 275 16.45 -28.13 -4.32
C ALA A 275 15.97 -26.73 -3.89
N GLU A 276 15.58 -26.56 -2.62
CA GLU A 276 15.20 -25.26 -2.07
C GLU A 276 16.41 -24.31 -1.95
N ASP A 277 17.58 -24.84 -1.58
CA ASP A 277 18.82 -24.07 -1.52
C ASP A 277 19.26 -23.60 -2.91
N LEU A 278 19.17 -24.47 -3.92
CA LEU A 278 19.46 -24.09 -5.32
C LEU A 278 18.48 -23.03 -5.84
N SER A 279 17.20 -23.13 -5.50
CA SER A 279 16.21 -22.10 -5.84
C SER A 279 16.54 -20.75 -5.20
N ARG A 280 17.00 -20.73 -3.95
CA ARG A 280 17.46 -19.49 -3.28
C ARG A 280 18.74 -18.93 -3.90
N MET A 281 19.63 -19.78 -4.40
CA MET A 281 20.85 -19.36 -5.08
C MET A 281 20.59 -18.82 -6.48
N GLU A 282 19.63 -19.38 -7.22
CA GLU A 282 19.23 -18.89 -8.53
C GLU A 282 18.73 -17.43 -8.46
N ASP A 283 18.06 -17.07 -7.36
CA ASP A 283 17.62 -15.71 -7.06
C ASP A 283 18.77 -14.68 -6.92
N LEU A 284 20.00 -15.14 -6.66
CA LEU A 284 21.20 -14.31 -6.50
C LEU A 284 21.98 -14.11 -7.81
N LEU A 285 21.57 -14.75 -8.91
CA LEU A 285 22.21 -14.61 -10.20
C LEU A 285 22.04 -13.19 -10.78
N ILE A 286 23.10 -12.69 -11.43
CA ILE A 286 23.10 -11.38 -12.10
C ILE A 286 22.33 -11.41 -13.42
N SER A 287 22.40 -12.54 -14.13
CA SER A 287 21.95 -12.71 -15.51
C SER A 287 20.46 -13.05 -15.65
N LYS A 288 19.93 -14.01 -14.88
CA LYS A 288 18.58 -14.58 -15.10
C LYS A 288 17.41 -13.72 -14.61
N HIS A 289 17.48 -13.28 -13.37
CA HIS A 289 16.38 -12.55 -12.72
C HIS A 289 16.70 -11.07 -12.47
N HIS A 290 17.96 -10.68 -12.75
CA HIS A 290 18.54 -9.37 -12.49
C HIS A 290 18.25 -8.80 -11.09
N LYS A 291 17.84 -9.60 -10.10
CA LYS A 291 17.45 -9.11 -8.77
C LYS A 291 18.60 -8.35 -8.12
N LEU A 292 19.79 -8.95 -8.14
CA LEU A 292 21.02 -8.37 -7.61
C LEU A 292 21.47 -7.15 -8.42
N ARG A 293 21.39 -7.23 -9.76
CA ARG A 293 21.72 -6.14 -10.69
C ARG A 293 20.81 -4.92 -10.48
N LYS A 294 19.49 -5.12 -10.38
CA LYS A 294 18.49 -4.08 -10.07
C LYS A 294 18.76 -3.44 -8.71
N ALA A 295 19.08 -4.24 -7.70
CA ALA A 295 19.43 -3.73 -6.37
C ALA A 295 20.70 -2.86 -6.40
N ALA A 296 21.75 -3.31 -7.09
CA ALA A 296 22.99 -2.58 -7.26
C ALA A 296 22.79 -1.26 -8.04
N MET A 297 22.03 -1.30 -9.14
CA MET A 297 21.65 -0.12 -9.91
C MET A 297 20.89 0.88 -9.03
N LYS A 298 19.90 0.42 -8.26
CA LYS A 298 19.13 1.27 -7.34
C LYS A 298 20.03 1.93 -6.30
N ILE A 299 20.94 1.19 -5.67
CA ILE A 299 21.90 1.75 -4.69
C ILE A 299 22.81 2.80 -5.36
N SER A 300 23.31 2.51 -6.56
CA SER A 300 24.17 3.41 -7.32
C SER A 300 23.45 4.73 -7.63
N TYR A 301 22.21 4.66 -8.13
CA TYR A 301 21.41 5.86 -8.44
C TYR A 301 20.96 6.62 -7.19
N MET A 302 20.84 5.96 -6.04
CA MET A 302 20.50 6.61 -4.76
C MET A 302 21.66 7.41 -4.15
N LYS A 303 22.92 7.08 -4.46
CA LYS A 303 24.10 7.66 -3.79
C LYS A 303 24.29 9.17 -4.04
N GLY A 304 23.66 9.72 -5.08
CA GLY A 304 23.66 11.15 -5.41
C GLY A 304 22.34 11.87 -5.18
N LEU A 305 21.32 11.18 -4.66
CA LEU A 305 19.98 11.74 -4.47
C LEU A 305 19.95 12.58 -3.19
N VAL A 306 20.07 13.90 -3.34
CA VAL A 306 19.70 14.83 -2.27
C VAL A 306 18.20 14.71 -2.12
N VAL A 307 17.76 14.01 -1.06
CA VAL A 307 16.35 14.01 -0.65
C VAL A 307 16.05 15.42 -0.12
N GLU A 308 15.81 16.36 -1.04
CA GLU A 308 15.03 17.53 -0.69
C GLU A 308 13.73 16.98 -0.11
N LYS A 309 13.33 17.42 1.09
CA LYS A 309 11.99 17.15 1.63
C LYS A 309 10.99 17.90 0.75
N ARG A 310 10.86 17.51 -0.52
CA ARG A 310 9.82 17.98 -1.40
C ARG A 310 8.54 17.31 -0.96
N GLU A 311 7.53 18.15 -0.85
CA GLU A 311 6.15 17.78 -0.63
C GLU A 311 5.82 16.55 -1.47
N ILE A 312 5.07 15.63 -0.88
CA ILE A 312 4.57 14.38 -1.47
C ILE A 312 3.66 14.64 -2.72
N PHE A 313 3.60 15.89 -3.19
CA PHE A 313 2.81 16.42 -4.29
C PHE A 313 3.67 17.01 -5.43
N SER A 314 4.71 16.34 -5.97
CA SER A 314 5.41 16.97 -7.11
C SER A 314 6.20 16.09 -8.08
N GLU A 315 5.98 14.77 -8.18
CA GLU A 315 6.52 14.03 -9.35
C GLU A 315 5.47 13.27 -10.14
N THR A 316 4.38 12.87 -9.49
CA THR A 316 3.23 12.24 -10.15
C THR A 316 2.21 13.25 -10.66
N GLN A 317 2.20 14.49 -10.16
CA GLN A 317 1.48 15.59 -10.81
C GLN A 317 2.09 15.93 -12.18
N PHE A 318 3.41 15.79 -12.33
CA PHE A 318 4.15 16.11 -13.56
C PHE A 318 4.03 15.06 -14.68
N LYS A 319 3.30 13.95 -14.46
CA LYS A 319 3.17 12.85 -15.43
C LYS A 319 1.79 12.77 -16.12
N SER A 320 0.91 13.76 -15.92
CA SER A 320 -0.43 13.76 -16.52
C SER A 320 -0.62 14.95 -17.46
N PHE A 321 -1.36 14.76 -18.56
CA PHE A 321 -1.88 15.85 -19.40
C PHE A 321 -3.00 16.63 -18.69
N ASN A 322 -3.17 16.43 -17.38
CA ASN A 322 -4.22 17.00 -16.54
C ASN A 322 -3.65 17.85 -15.39
N HIS A 323 -2.51 18.51 -15.60
CA HIS A 323 -1.96 19.42 -14.59
C HIS A 323 -2.87 20.65 -14.42
N GLN A 324 -3.19 21.05 -13.19
CA GLN A 324 -4.16 22.14 -12.94
C GLN A 324 -3.61 23.54 -13.26
N SER A 325 -2.28 23.73 -13.20
CA SER A 325 -1.65 25.02 -13.53
C SER A 325 -1.43 25.26 -15.02
N ASP A 326 -1.57 24.23 -15.85
CA ASP A 326 -1.29 24.34 -17.28
C ASP A 326 -2.48 24.97 -18.00
N SER A 327 -2.19 25.93 -18.90
CA SER A 327 -3.22 26.46 -19.78
C SER A 327 -3.68 25.41 -20.78
N MET A 328 -4.92 25.54 -21.27
CA MET A 328 -5.51 24.56 -22.19
C MET A 328 -4.66 24.40 -23.46
N GLU A 329 -4.05 25.48 -23.94
CA GLU A 329 -3.20 25.51 -25.12
C GLU A 329 -1.97 24.62 -24.95
N ILE A 330 -1.30 24.70 -23.80
CA ILE A 330 -0.12 23.89 -23.47
C ILE A 330 -0.51 22.41 -23.45
N LYS A 331 -1.64 22.08 -22.83
CA LYS A 331 -2.09 20.69 -22.75
C LYS A 331 -2.48 20.12 -24.13
N ILE A 332 -3.11 20.92 -24.99
CA ILE A 332 -3.40 20.54 -26.38
C ILE A 332 -2.10 20.27 -27.13
N ILE A 333 -1.11 21.17 -27.06
CA ILE A 333 0.20 20.98 -27.73
C ILE A 333 0.90 19.71 -27.23
N ALA A 334 0.93 19.49 -25.92
CA ALA A 334 1.52 18.30 -25.32
C ALA A 334 0.82 17.02 -25.82
N PHE A 335 -0.52 17.03 -25.89
CA PHE A 335 -1.30 15.92 -26.41
C PHE A 335 -1.06 15.68 -27.91
N VAL A 336 -0.96 16.73 -28.72
CA VAL A 336 -0.60 16.62 -30.15
C VAL A 336 0.76 15.95 -30.32
N LEU A 337 1.77 16.35 -29.56
CA LEU A 337 3.11 15.75 -29.60
C LEU A 337 3.08 14.27 -29.21
N PHE A 338 2.32 13.94 -28.16
CA PHE A 338 2.13 12.58 -27.71
C PHE A 338 1.42 11.70 -28.74
N TYR A 339 0.30 12.17 -29.29
CA TYR A 339 -0.45 11.51 -30.36
C TYR A 339 0.45 11.26 -31.59
N THR A 340 1.21 12.28 -31.97
CA THR A 340 2.18 12.21 -33.07
C THR A 340 3.26 11.17 -32.83
N ALA A 341 3.75 11.04 -31.59
CA ALA A 341 4.72 10.04 -31.20
C ALA A 341 4.14 8.62 -31.23
N LEU A 342 2.92 8.42 -30.72
CA LEU A 342 2.22 7.13 -30.78
C LEU A 342 2.01 6.66 -32.23
N LYS A 343 1.65 7.59 -33.11
CA LYS A 343 1.36 7.29 -34.52
C LYS A 343 2.63 7.06 -35.36
N LYS A 344 3.72 7.74 -35.03
CA LYS A 344 5.04 7.50 -35.65
C LYS A 344 5.65 6.19 -35.19
N GLY A 345 5.43 5.82 -33.94
CA GLY A 345 6.16 4.75 -33.27
C GLY A 345 7.57 5.18 -32.85
N PHE A 346 8.23 4.28 -32.11
CA PHE A 346 9.61 4.44 -31.66
C PHE A 346 10.48 3.34 -32.28
N ALA A 347 11.81 3.42 -32.16
CA ALA A 347 12.74 2.48 -32.79
C ALA A 347 12.46 0.98 -32.48
N LEU A 348 11.67 0.69 -31.45
CA LEU A 348 11.34 -0.66 -30.97
C LEU A 348 9.83 -0.99 -31.05
N LEU A 349 8.98 -0.03 -31.41
CA LEU A 349 7.52 -0.18 -31.42
C LEU A 349 6.95 0.43 -32.69
N PRO A 350 6.23 -0.35 -33.52
CA PRO A 350 5.56 0.21 -34.68
C PRO A 350 4.54 1.26 -34.23
N GLY A 351 4.32 2.25 -35.09
CA GLY A 351 3.27 3.25 -34.88
C GLY A 351 1.91 2.58 -34.74
N LEU A 352 1.10 3.08 -33.81
CA LEU A 352 -0.25 2.59 -33.60
C LEU A 352 -1.20 3.18 -34.65
N ASP A 353 -2.19 2.39 -35.04
CA ASP A 353 -3.31 2.86 -35.85
C ASP A 353 -4.29 3.66 -35.00
N GLU A 354 -5.09 4.50 -35.67
CA GLU A 354 -6.03 5.43 -35.01
C GLU A 354 -7.01 4.70 -34.08
N LYS A 355 -7.45 3.50 -34.47
CA LYS A 355 -8.36 2.68 -33.69
C LYS A 355 -7.70 2.18 -32.40
N SER A 356 -6.46 1.68 -32.47
CA SER A 356 -5.73 1.26 -31.27
C SER A 356 -5.40 2.43 -30.34
N ILE A 357 -5.09 3.62 -30.90
CA ILE A 357 -4.89 4.82 -30.10
C ILE A 357 -6.19 5.21 -29.41
N PHE A 358 -7.31 5.21 -30.12
CA PHE A 358 -8.62 5.53 -29.58
C PHE A 358 -9.04 4.59 -28.44
N GLU A 359 -8.87 3.28 -28.63
CA GLU A 359 -9.14 2.26 -27.60
C GLU A 359 -8.20 2.44 -26.39
N ALA A 360 -6.90 2.69 -26.63
CA ALA A 360 -5.95 2.92 -25.55
C ALA A 360 -6.26 4.18 -24.73
N LEU A 361 -6.75 5.25 -25.37
CA LEU A 361 -7.05 6.52 -24.70
C LEU A 361 -8.37 6.50 -23.91
N ASN A 362 -9.34 5.66 -24.30
CA ASN A 362 -10.68 5.65 -23.69
C ASN A 362 -10.96 4.43 -22.80
N ASP A 363 -10.44 3.26 -23.17
CA ASP A 363 -10.76 2.00 -22.49
C ASP A 363 -9.69 1.57 -21.48
N SER A 364 -8.61 2.33 -21.36
CA SER A 364 -7.55 2.10 -20.37
C SER A 364 -7.48 3.21 -19.31
N ASP A 365 -6.69 2.98 -18.26
CA ASP A 365 -6.47 3.97 -17.20
C ASP A 365 -5.83 5.27 -17.72
N PHE A 366 -5.29 5.30 -18.96
CA PHE A 366 -4.79 6.51 -19.62
C PHE A 366 -5.82 7.63 -19.68
N TYR A 367 -7.11 7.29 -19.76
CA TYR A 367 -8.22 8.24 -19.70
C TYR A 367 -8.13 9.17 -18.48
N TYR A 368 -7.77 8.63 -17.31
CA TYR A 368 -7.68 9.40 -16.07
C TYR A 368 -6.42 10.28 -15.96
N TYR A 369 -5.43 10.05 -16.82
CA TYR A 369 -4.21 10.86 -16.90
C TYR A 369 -4.34 12.03 -17.88
N MET A 370 -5.46 12.16 -18.57
CA MET A 370 -5.74 13.26 -19.50
C MET A 370 -6.83 14.19 -18.98
N ASP A 371 -6.72 15.48 -19.30
CA ASP A 371 -7.81 16.42 -19.06
C ASP A 371 -9.02 15.96 -19.92
N PRO A 372 -10.20 15.72 -19.34
CA PRO A 372 -11.38 15.24 -20.07
C PRO A 372 -11.77 16.15 -21.25
N ARG A 373 -11.42 17.45 -21.16
CA ARG A 373 -11.66 18.42 -22.23
C ARG A 373 -10.79 18.16 -23.45
N ILE A 374 -9.55 17.68 -23.26
CA ILE A 374 -8.65 17.32 -24.36
C ILE A 374 -9.13 16.05 -25.03
N VAL A 375 -9.54 15.05 -24.24
CA VAL A 375 -10.11 13.81 -24.77
C VAL A 375 -11.32 14.13 -25.64
N LYS A 376 -12.20 15.03 -25.17
CA LYS A 376 -13.33 15.53 -25.96
C LYS A 376 -12.89 16.24 -27.25
N ILE A 377 -11.92 17.16 -27.17
CA ILE A 377 -11.38 17.84 -28.36
C ILE A 377 -10.83 16.84 -29.39
N TYR A 378 -10.15 15.79 -28.92
CA TYR A 378 -9.66 14.70 -29.78
C TYR A 378 -10.80 13.92 -30.42
N HIS A 379 -11.83 13.52 -29.66
CA HIS A 379 -13.01 12.84 -30.21
C HIS A 379 -13.71 13.67 -31.27
N ASP A 380 -13.91 14.95 -30.98
CA ASP A 380 -14.64 15.86 -31.86
C ASP A 380 -13.83 16.23 -33.12
N ASN A 381 -12.51 16.01 -33.14
CA ASN A 381 -11.61 16.48 -34.20
C ASN A 381 -10.49 15.49 -34.56
N SER A 382 -10.70 14.17 -34.47
CA SER A 382 -9.61 13.18 -34.64
C SER A 382 -8.89 13.33 -35.99
N GLU A 383 -9.64 13.67 -37.04
CA GLU A 383 -9.14 13.93 -38.39
C GLU A 383 -8.11 15.06 -38.47
N VAL A 384 -8.22 16.07 -37.59
CA VAL A 384 -7.29 17.21 -37.53
C VAL A 384 -5.94 16.78 -36.97
N PHE A 385 -5.94 15.95 -35.91
CA PHE A 385 -4.71 15.36 -35.36
C PHE A 385 -4.04 14.46 -36.40
N ASP A 386 -4.84 13.71 -37.14
CA ASP A 386 -4.42 12.88 -38.28
C ASP A 386 -3.72 13.68 -39.39
N ALA A 387 -4.28 14.83 -39.74
CA ALA A 387 -3.72 15.77 -40.70
C ALA A 387 -2.40 16.36 -40.21
N ILE A 388 -2.32 16.78 -38.93
CA ILE A 388 -1.08 17.31 -38.32
C ILE A 388 0.06 16.28 -38.40
N VAL A 389 -0.21 15.01 -38.09
CA VAL A 389 0.80 13.95 -38.20
C VAL A 389 1.25 13.75 -39.65
N LYS A 390 0.31 13.75 -40.60
CA LYS A 390 0.61 13.63 -42.03
C LYS A 390 1.48 14.80 -42.50
N ASP A 391 1.17 16.03 -42.10
CA ASP A 391 1.91 17.24 -42.50
C ASP A 391 3.31 17.30 -41.86
N ALA A 392 3.44 16.89 -40.60
CA ALA A 392 4.71 16.85 -39.90
C ALA A 392 5.70 15.82 -40.49
N PHE A 393 5.20 14.69 -41.01
CA PHE A 393 6.06 13.60 -41.49
C PHE A 393 6.11 13.40 -43.01
N LYS A 394 5.20 13.99 -43.81
CA LYS A 394 5.26 13.92 -45.29
C LYS A 394 6.39 14.76 -45.92
N LYS A 395 7.15 15.56 -45.16
CA LYS A 395 8.31 16.33 -45.68
C LYS A 395 9.62 15.54 -45.80
N LYS A 396 9.68 14.24 -45.47
CA LYS A 396 10.86 13.38 -45.71
C LYS A 396 10.62 12.29 -46.75
N VAL A 397 10.18 12.69 -47.95
CA VAL A 397 10.44 11.91 -49.18
C VAL A 397 10.78 12.89 -50.30
N LYS A 398 12.04 13.34 -50.34
CA LYS A 398 12.77 13.78 -51.54
C LYS A 398 14.24 14.03 -51.19
N LYS A 399 15.02 12.95 -51.13
CA LYS A 399 16.24 12.76 -51.92
C LYS A 399 16.65 11.31 -51.83
#